data_AF-A8IN24-F1
#
_entry.id   AF-A8IN24-F1
#
_cell.length_a   1.000
_cell.length_b   1.000
_cell.length_c   1.000
_cell.angle_alpha   90.00
_cell.angle_beta   90.00
_cell.angle_gamma   90.00
#
_symmetry.space_group_name_H-M   'P 1'
#
loop_
_entity.id
_entity.type
_entity.pdbx_description
1 polymer ?
#
loop_
_entity_poly.entity_id
_entity_poly.type
_entity_poly.pdbx_seq_one_letter_code
_entity_poly.pdbx_strand_id
1 'polypeptide(L)'
;MKIAHRMPGSASMSIPLDLSPSPAQPPVLAGLGTPPEAVVLKLDHAAALVVFDMLARMMDRHDADGVRDLLEHPGEIAALWSLMSAFEQALDEPKDADYRELIRAARERVVANLGAGF
;
A
#
# COMPACT_ATOMS: atom_id res chain seq x y z
N MET A 1 62.54 5.42 -47.85
CA MET A 1 62.77 6.87 -47.88
C MET A 1 61.46 7.55 -47.46
N LYS A 2 61.52 8.58 -46.58
CA LYS A 2 60.47 9.14 -45.65
C LYS A 2 60.38 8.37 -44.32
N ILE A 3 61.20 8.67 -43.31
CA ILE A 3 61.29 9.86 -42.41
C ILE A 3 60.14 9.93 -41.40
N ALA A 4 60.58 9.98 -40.14
CA ALA A 4 59.88 9.90 -38.87
C ALA A 4 58.86 11.01 -38.59
N HIS A 5 57.94 10.73 -37.65
CA HIS A 5 57.70 11.67 -36.56
C HIS A 5 57.52 10.95 -35.22
N ARG A 6 58.29 11.43 -34.25
CA ARG A 6 58.32 11.06 -32.83
C ARG A 6 57.39 12.02 -32.06
N MET A 7 56.61 11.42 -31.14
CA MET A 7 55.90 11.86 -29.90
C MET A 7 56.07 13.32 -29.42
N PRO A 8 55.07 13.91 -28.73
CA PRO A 8 54.93 13.78 -27.26
C PRO A 8 53.43 13.66 -26.84
N GLY A 9 53.01 13.31 -25.64
CA GLY A 9 53.62 13.34 -24.32
C GLY A 9 52.59 12.83 -23.31
N SER A 10 53.11 12.28 -22.21
CA SER A 10 52.34 11.88 -21.03
C SER A 10 51.69 13.10 -20.39
N ALA A 11 50.40 13.00 -20.07
CA ALA A 11 49.76 13.83 -19.06
C ALA A 11 48.99 12.91 -18.11
N SER A 12 49.63 12.55 -17.00
CA SER A 12 48.94 12.14 -15.78
C SER A 12 47.95 13.23 -15.42
N MET A 13 46.66 12.93 -15.46
CA MET A 13 45.63 13.78 -14.86
C MET A 13 45.04 13.01 -13.70
N SER A 14 45.67 13.17 -12.55
CA SER A 14 45.17 12.74 -11.25
C SER A 14 43.89 13.52 -10.95
N ILE A 15 42.73 12.87 -10.99
CA ILE A 15 41.54 13.42 -10.34
C ILE A 15 41.61 12.98 -8.87
N PRO A 16 41.76 13.89 -7.90
CA PRO A 16 41.60 13.52 -6.51
C PRO A 16 40.12 13.15 -6.30
N LEU A 17 39.86 11.87 -6.00
CA LEU A 17 38.62 11.46 -5.35
C LEU A 17 38.60 12.11 -3.96
N ASP A 18 38.03 13.31 -3.86
CA ASP A 18 37.57 13.83 -2.58
C ASP A 18 36.32 13.05 -2.17
N LEU A 19 36.54 11.87 -1.61
CA LEU A 19 35.54 11.06 -0.92
C LEU A 19 35.35 11.59 0.51
N SER A 20 35.04 12.87 0.64
CA SER A 20 34.49 13.39 1.89
C SER A 20 33.01 13.03 1.94
N PRO A 21 32.56 12.11 2.81
CA PRO A 21 31.13 11.89 3.00
C PRO A 21 30.53 13.15 3.61
N SER A 22 29.75 13.88 2.82
CA SER A 22 28.84 14.90 3.36
C SER A 22 27.95 14.20 4.40
N PRO A 23 27.94 14.61 5.68
CA PRO A 23 27.10 13.98 6.66
C PRO A 23 25.65 14.17 6.22
N ALA A 24 24.99 13.04 5.96
CA ALA A 24 23.59 12.97 5.57
C ALA A 24 22.74 13.88 6.46
N GLN A 25 22.27 14.99 5.91
CA GLN A 25 21.23 15.75 6.56
C GLN A 25 19.96 14.88 6.48
N PRO A 26 19.35 14.49 7.61
CA PRO A 26 18.07 13.79 7.57
C PRO A 26 17.02 14.73 6.96
N PRO A 27 16.05 14.21 6.18
CA PRO A 27 14.95 15.04 5.72
C PRO A 27 14.17 15.55 6.94
N VAL A 28 14.15 16.87 7.10
CA VAL A 28 13.29 17.59 8.03
C VAL A 28 11.84 17.43 7.58
N LEU A 29 11.16 16.40 8.06
CA LEU A 29 9.69 16.36 8.15
C LEU A 29 9.27 16.79 9.55
N ALA A 30 9.62 18.02 9.91
CA ALA A 30 9.03 18.69 11.04
C ALA A 30 7.66 19.25 10.61
N GLY A 31 6.58 18.65 11.13
CA GLY A 31 5.29 19.33 11.21
C GLY A 31 4.14 18.71 10.42
N LEU A 32 3.61 17.60 10.91
CA LEU A 32 2.16 17.36 11.00
C LEU A 32 1.90 16.62 12.32
N GLY A 33 1.83 17.39 13.40
CA GLY A 33 1.61 16.87 14.75
C GLY A 33 0.18 16.40 14.96
N THR A 34 -0.09 15.16 14.58
CA THR A 34 -0.88 14.23 15.38
C THR A 34 -0.05 12.95 15.40
N PRO A 35 0.26 12.35 16.57
CA PRO A 35 0.90 11.03 16.55
C PRO A 35 0.03 10.09 15.70
N PRO A 36 0.62 9.11 14.99
CA PRO A 36 -0.14 8.05 14.34
C PRO A 36 -0.76 7.17 15.43
N GLU A 37 -1.77 7.69 16.09
CA GLU A 37 -2.52 6.96 17.09
C GLU A 37 -3.37 5.95 16.34
N ALA A 38 -3.13 4.66 16.62
CA ALA A 38 -3.87 3.59 16.01
C ALA A 38 -5.34 3.66 16.46
N VAL A 39 -6.26 3.60 15.51
CA VAL A 39 -7.69 3.49 15.80
C VAL A 39 -8.07 2.02 15.91
N VAL A 40 -8.67 1.62 17.03
CA VAL A 40 -9.22 0.28 17.21
C VAL A 40 -10.68 0.25 16.75
N LEU A 41 -10.94 -0.49 15.68
CA LEU A 41 -12.30 -0.79 15.23
C LEU A 41 -12.74 -2.14 15.77
N LYS A 42 -13.94 -2.21 16.35
CA LYS A 42 -14.57 -3.47 16.75
C LYS A 42 -15.73 -3.76 15.80
N LEU A 43 -15.66 -4.88 15.12
CA LEU A 43 -16.69 -5.39 14.23
C LEU A 43 -17.08 -6.79 14.67
N ASP A 44 -18.37 -7.11 14.54
CA ASP A 44 -18.78 -8.51 14.57
C ASP A 44 -18.09 -9.26 13.44
N HIS A 45 -17.73 -10.52 13.70
CA HIS A 45 -17.02 -11.35 12.72
C HIS A 45 -17.73 -11.42 11.36
N ALA A 46 -19.05 -11.57 11.38
CA ALA A 46 -19.87 -11.57 10.17
C ALA A 46 -19.82 -10.23 9.42
N ALA A 47 -19.80 -9.10 10.14
CA ALA A 47 -19.67 -7.78 9.52
C ALA A 47 -18.27 -7.60 8.91
N ALA A 48 -17.21 -8.05 9.59
CA ALA A 48 -15.85 -8.00 9.07
C ALA A 48 -15.72 -8.79 7.75
N LEU A 49 -16.25 -10.02 7.71
CA LEU A 49 -16.27 -10.85 6.49
C LEU A 49 -17.00 -10.17 5.32
N VAL A 50 -18.17 -9.60 5.59
CA VAL A 50 -18.98 -8.93 4.55
C VAL A 50 -18.28 -7.68 4.02
N VAL A 51 -17.72 -6.86 4.90
CA VAL A 51 -16.99 -5.64 4.50
C VAL A 51 -15.76 -6.00 3.68
N PHE A 52 -14.98 -6.99 4.12
CA PHE A 52 -13.80 -7.44 3.38
C PHE A 52 -14.15 -7.95 1.98
N ASP A 53 -15.14 -8.85 1.84
CA ASP A 53 -15.61 -9.34 0.53
C ASP A 53 -16.13 -8.21 -0.36
N MET A 54 -16.86 -7.25 0.20
CA MET A 54 -17.37 -6.10 -0.55
C MET A 54 -16.22 -5.25 -1.10
N LEU A 55 -15.24 -4.90 -0.25
CA LEU A 55 -14.09 -4.09 -0.65
C LEU A 55 -13.21 -4.83 -1.67
N ALA A 56 -12.96 -6.12 -1.47
CA ALA A 56 -12.22 -6.94 -2.43
C ALA A 56 -12.87 -6.92 -3.82
N ARG A 57 -14.20 -7.14 -3.90
CA ARG A 57 -14.96 -7.07 -5.18
C ARG A 57 -15.00 -5.68 -5.79
N MET A 58 -14.92 -4.63 -4.97
CA MET A 58 -14.87 -3.25 -5.45
C MET A 58 -13.50 -2.91 -6.06
N MET A 59 -12.41 -3.48 -5.53
CA MET A 59 -11.05 -3.26 -6.04
C MET A 59 -10.69 -4.16 -7.24
N ASP A 60 -11.27 -5.36 -7.32
CA ASP A 60 -11.02 -6.32 -8.40
C ASP A 60 -11.81 -6.00 -9.68
N ARG A 61 -12.79 -5.10 -9.60
CA ARG A 61 -13.52 -4.61 -10.76
C ARG A 61 -12.57 -3.83 -11.68
N HIS A 62 -12.24 -4.47 -12.78
CA HIS A 62 -11.32 -4.00 -13.81
C HIS A 62 -12.00 -3.10 -14.86
N ASP A 63 -13.32 -2.91 -14.77
CA ASP A 63 -14.07 -1.96 -15.58
C ASP A 63 -13.85 -0.52 -15.08
N ALA A 64 -13.84 0.43 -16.02
CA ALA A 64 -13.50 1.83 -15.82
C ALA A 64 -14.55 2.66 -15.02
N ASP A 65 -15.36 1.98 -14.22
CA ASP A 65 -16.30 2.54 -13.23
C ASP A 65 -16.02 1.96 -11.83
N GLY A 66 -14.83 1.36 -11.63
CA GLY A 66 -14.41 0.76 -10.37
C GLY A 66 -14.12 1.81 -9.29
N VAL A 67 -13.90 1.38 -8.04
CA VAL A 67 -13.54 2.29 -6.93
C VAL A 67 -12.37 3.19 -7.26
N ARG A 68 -11.46 2.76 -8.14
CA ARG A 68 -10.28 3.55 -8.55
C ARG A 68 -10.64 4.91 -9.14
N ASP A 69 -11.75 5.02 -9.85
CA ASP A 69 -12.18 6.30 -10.43
C ASP A 69 -12.84 7.24 -9.39
N LEU A 70 -13.19 6.70 -8.21
CA LEU A 70 -13.66 7.47 -7.05
C LEU A 70 -12.49 7.94 -6.15
N LEU A 71 -11.32 7.32 -6.24
CA LEU A 71 -10.16 7.68 -5.42
C LEU A 71 -9.44 8.88 -6.05
N GLU A 72 -9.57 10.04 -5.42
CA GLU A 72 -9.02 11.30 -5.91
C GLU A 72 -7.58 11.52 -5.45
N HIS A 73 -7.19 10.90 -4.33
CA HIS A 73 -5.92 11.16 -3.68
C HIS A 73 -5.12 9.87 -3.41
N PRO A 74 -3.79 9.84 -3.64
CA PRO A 74 -2.95 8.67 -3.35
C PRO A 74 -3.06 8.17 -1.89
N GLY A 75 -3.33 9.07 -0.96
CA GLY A 75 -3.56 8.74 0.44
C GLY A 75 -4.82 7.88 0.68
N GLU A 76 -5.83 7.97 -0.18
CA GLU A 76 -7.05 7.15 -0.07
C GLU A 76 -6.77 5.71 -0.52
N ILE A 77 -5.97 5.54 -1.58
CA ILE A 77 -5.47 4.23 -2.01
C ILE A 77 -4.65 3.59 -0.87
N ALA A 78 -3.72 4.34 -0.28
CA ALA A 78 -2.91 3.86 0.83
C ALA A 78 -3.74 3.52 2.08
N ALA A 79 -4.76 4.32 2.40
CA ALA A 79 -5.66 4.06 3.51
C ALA A 79 -6.51 2.79 3.28
N LEU A 80 -7.04 2.62 2.06
CA LEU A 80 -7.80 1.43 1.69
C LEU A 80 -6.94 0.16 1.73
N TRP A 81 -5.70 0.22 1.23
CA TRP A 81 -4.76 -0.90 1.38
C TRP A 81 -4.45 -1.21 2.84
N SER A 82 -4.25 -0.20 3.68
CA SER A 82 -4.01 -0.40 5.11
C SER A 82 -5.19 -1.10 5.79
N LEU A 83 -6.42 -0.71 5.44
CA LEU A 83 -7.64 -1.35 5.94
C LEU A 83 -7.78 -2.81 5.45
N MET A 84 -7.52 -3.06 4.17
CA MET A 84 -7.54 -4.41 3.60
C MET A 84 -6.51 -5.32 4.27
N SER A 85 -5.28 -4.84 4.47
CA SER A 85 -4.25 -5.58 5.19
C SER A 85 -4.62 -5.85 6.65
N ALA A 86 -5.36 -4.95 7.31
CA ALA A 86 -5.86 -5.20 8.65
C ALA A 86 -6.91 -6.33 8.68
N PHE A 87 -7.79 -6.39 7.68
CA PHE A 87 -8.73 -7.51 7.54
C PHE A 87 -8.04 -8.83 7.23
N GLU A 88 -7.05 -8.85 6.33
CA GLU A 88 -6.30 -10.07 5.97
C GLU A 88 -5.51 -10.66 7.15
N GLN A 89 -5.12 -9.82 8.11
CA GLN A 89 -4.49 -10.27 9.35
C GLN A 89 -5.50 -10.80 10.38
N ALA A 90 -6.74 -10.32 10.32
CA ALA A 90 -7.79 -10.66 11.28
C ALA A 90 -8.71 -11.81 10.82
N LEU A 91 -8.78 -12.07 9.51
CA LEU A 91 -9.67 -13.05 8.88
C LEU A 91 -8.85 -14.13 8.18
N ASP A 92 -9.11 -15.39 8.53
CA ASP A 92 -8.49 -16.55 7.87
C ASP A 92 -9.40 -17.16 6.80
N GLU A 93 -10.72 -16.95 6.91
CA GLU A 93 -11.76 -17.49 6.03
C GLU A 93 -11.57 -17.17 4.54
N PRO A 94 -10.99 -16.03 4.11
CA PRO A 94 -10.72 -15.79 2.70
C PRO A 94 -9.84 -16.85 2.01
N LYS A 95 -9.12 -17.66 2.80
CA LYS A 95 -8.28 -18.77 2.31
C LYS A 95 -9.05 -20.09 2.22
N ASP A 96 -10.26 -20.16 2.77
CA ASP A 96 -11.04 -21.40 2.83
C ASP A 96 -11.73 -21.70 1.51
N ALA A 97 -11.84 -23.00 1.19
CA ALA A 97 -12.45 -23.47 -0.05
C ALA A 97 -13.95 -23.15 -0.13
N ASP A 98 -14.62 -23.02 1.01
CA ASP A 98 -16.05 -22.72 1.16
C ASP A 98 -16.33 -21.24 1.46
N TYR A 99 -15.35 -20.34 1.26
CA TYR A 99 -15.46 -18.91 1.56
C TYR A 99 -16.74 -18.25 1.01
N ARG A 100 -17.22 -18.67 -0.17
CA ARG A 100 -18.48 -18.16 -0.75
C ARG A 100 -19.70 -18.45 0.12
N GLU A 101 -19.79 -19.63 0.72
CA GLU A 101 -20.88 -19.99 1.64
C GLU A 101 -20.75 -19.25 2.96
N LEU A 102 -19.52 -19.08 3.46
CA LEU A 102 -19.24 -18.29 4.67
C LEU A 102 -19.72 -16.83 4.48
N ILE A 103 -19.46 -16.22 3.32
CA ILE A 103 -19.95 -14.89 2.99
C ILE A 103 -21.48 -14.84 2.91
N ARG A 104 -22.12 -15.84 2.30
CA ARG A 104 -23.60 -15.90 2.25
C ARG A 104 -24.20 -15.92 3.66
N ALA A 105 -23.72 -16.81 4.52
CA ALA A 105 -24.17 -16.91 5.90
C ALA A 105 -23.87 -15.64 6.71
N ALA A 106 -22.70 -15.02 6.50
CA ALA A 106 -22.33 -13.77 7.16
C ALA A 106 -23.28 -12.62 6.77
N ARG A 107 -23.66 -12.50 5.49
CA ARG A 107 -24.64 -11.50 5.04
C ARG A 107 -26.01 -11.69 5.69
N GLU A 108 -26.50 -12.92 5.76
CA GLU A 108 -27.76 -13.24 6.46
C GLU A 108 -27.71 -12.83 7.93
N ARG A 109 -26.58 -13.10 8.60
CA ARG A 109 -26.37 -12.72 10.01
C ARG A 109 -26.29 -11.21 10.21
N VAL A 110 -25.62 -10.48 9.33
CA VAL A 110 -25.58 -9.00 9.38
C VAL A 110 -26.99 -8.42 9.26
N VAL A 111 -27.80 -8.92 8.31
CA VAL A 111 -29.20 -8.50 8.15
C VAL A 111 -30.03 -8.84 9.39
N ALA A 112 -29.89 -10.05 9.94
CA ALA A 112 -30.59 -10.44 11.16
C ALA A 112 -30.24 -9.54 12.35
N ASN A 113 -28.97 -9.14 12.48
CA ASN A 113 -28.51 -8.23 13.52
C ASN A 113 -29.05 -6.80 13.33
N LEU A 114 -29.29 -6.37 12.09
CA LEU A 114 -29.94 -5.11 11.75
C LEU A 114 -31.46 -5.14 12.04
N GLY A 115 -32.11 -6.28 11.78
CA GLY A 115 -33.55 -6.53 11.99
C GLY A 115 -34.04 -6.56 13.45
N ALA A 116 -33.18 -6.19 14.41
CA ALA A 116 -33.60 -5.75 15.74
C ALA A 116 -34.01 -4.27 15.79
N GLY A 117 -34.01 -3.54 14.66
CA GLY A 117 -34.35 -2.11 14.65
C GLY A 117 -34.57 -1.43 13.30
N PHE A 118 -34.92 -2.14 12.22
CA PHE A 118 -35.35 -1.54 10.95
C PHE A 118 -36.65 -2.17 10.43
#